data_AF-I6P6F0-F1
#
_entry.id   AF-I6P6F0-F1
#
_cell.length_a   1.000
_cell.length_b   1.000
_cell.length_c   1.000
_cell.angle_alpha   90.00
_cell.angle_beta   90.00
_cell.angle_gamma   90.00
#
_symmetry.space_group_name_H-M   'P 1'
#
loop_
_entity.id
_entity.type
_entity.pdbx_description
1 polymer ?
#
loop_
_entity_poly.entity_id
_entity_poly.type
_entity_poly.pdbx_seq_one_letter_code
_entity_poly.pdbx_strand_id
1 'polypeptide(L)'
;RKEAYLHPCVMDELKRIIVDSEIMREDDRLWPQPDRVGRQELEIVIGEEHISFTTSKTGSLLDVNQSRDPEGLRGFYYLVQDLKCLVFSLIGL
;
A
#
# COMPACT_ATOMS: atom_id res chain seq x y z
N ARG A 1 -10.43 -2.17 -18.51
CA ARG A 1 -10.40 -0.84 -17.84
C ARG A 1 -11.82 -0.57 -17.35
N LYS A 2 -12.00 -0.32 -16.04
CA LYS A 2 -13.30 -0.02 -15.41
C LYS A 2 -13.15 1.28 -14.63
N GLU A 3 -14.19 2.11 -14.63
CA GLU A 3 -14.24 3.41 -13.93
C GLU A 3 -15.62 3.53 -13.28
N ALA A 4 -15.68 4.02 -12.05
CA ALA A 4 -16.92 4.17 -11.28
C ALA A 4 -16.78 5.32 -10.27
N TYR A 5 -17.91 5.94 -9.92
CA TYR A 5 -17.98 6.88 -8.81
C TYR A 5 -18.36 6.12 -7.54
N LEU A 6 -17.63 6.37 -6.45
CA LEU A 6 -17.88 5.75 -5.15
C LEU A 6 -18.63 6.71 -4.24
N HIS A 7 -19.45 6.16 -3.36
CA HIS A 7 -20.10 6.95 -2.32
C HIS A 7 -19.04 7.48 -1.32
N PRO A 8 -19.19 8.69 -0.74
CA PRO A 8 -18.23 9.25 0.21
C PRO A 8 -17.86 8.33 1.38
N CYS A 9 -18.79 7.51 1.87
CA CYS A 9 -18.50 6.53 2.95
C CYS A 9 -17.40 5.52 2.59
N VAL A 10 -17.23 5.19 1.30
CA VAL A 10 -16.14 4.30 0.85
C VAL A 10 -14.81 5.03 0.93
N MET A 11 -14.80 6.34 0.66
CA MET A 11 -13.62 7.18 0.80
C MET A 11 -13.22 7.35 2.27
N ASP A 12 -14.19 7.52 3.15
CA ASP A 12 -13.95 7.60 4.60
C ASP A 12 -13.34 6.30 5.14
N GLU A 13 -13.86 5.15 4.69
CA GLU A 13 -13.33 3.85 5.07
C GLU A 13 -11.92 3.59 4.50
N LEU A 14 -11.68 3.97 3.24
CA LEU A 14 -10.34 3.93 2.66
C LEU A 14 -9.35 4.76 3.48
N LYS A 15 -9.75 5.96 3.89
CA LYS A 15 -8.94 6.82 4.75
C LYS A 15 -8.68 6.18 6.12
N ARG A 16 -9.70 5.55 6.73
CA ARG A 16 -9.55 4.83 8.00
C ARG A 16 -8.53 3.70 7.88
N ILE A 17 -8.63 2.87 6.84
CA ILE A 17 -7.67 1.78 6.57
C ILE A 17 -6.23 2.31 6.48
N ILE A 18 -6.03 3.42 5.75
CA ILE A 18 -4.70 4.03 5.61
C ILE A 18 -4.18 4.54 6.95
N VAL A 19 -5.00 5.27 7.72
CA VAL A 19 -4.59 5.83 9.03
C VAL A 19 -4.26 4.72 10.02
N ASP A 20 -5.11 3.69 10.12
CA ASP A 20 -4.93 2.56 11.04
C ASP A 20 -3.68 1.73 10.70
N SER A 21 -3.25 1.73 9.44
CA SER A 21 -2.02 1.03 9.02
C SER A 21 -0.72 1.74 9.44
N GLU A 22 -0.81 2.98 9.93
CA GLU A 22 0.33 3.87 10.25
C GLU A 22 1.32 4.13 9.09
N ILE A 23 0.98 3.72 7.86
CA ILE A 23 1.87 3.79 6.69
C ILE A 23 2.43 5.19 6.38
N MET A 24 1.69 6.24 6.78
CA MET A 24 2.09 7.64 6.58
C MET A 24 3.36 8.01 7.37
N ARG A 25 3.78 7.18 8.34
CA ARG A 25 4.98 7.37 9.16
C ARG A 25 6.20 6.61 8.64
N GLU A 26 6.03 5.79 7.61
CA GLU A 26 7.09 4.93 7.06
C GLU A 26 7.93 5.65 5.98
N ASP A 27 9.11 5.11 5.69
CA ASP A 27 10.03 5.62 4.66
C ASP A 27 10.67 4.45 3.88
N ASP A 28 10.67 4.54 2.55
CA ASP A 28 11.09 3.45 1.66
C ASP A 28 12.59 3.42 1.35
N ARG A 29 13.42 4.30 1.95
CA ARG A 29 14.87 4.39 1.67
C ARG A 29 15.61 3.07 1.89
N LEU A 30 15.14 2.26 2.83
CA LEU A 30 15.75 0.96 3.15
C LEU A 30 15.06 -0.21 2.44
N TRP A 31 13.99 0.04 1.69
CA TRP A 31 13.25 -1.01 1.01
C TRP A 31 13.99 -1.47 -0.25
N PRO A 32 13.78 -2.74 -0.68
CA PRO A 32 14.39 -3.26 -1.90
C PRO A 32 14.01 -2.41 -3.12
N GLN A 33 15.00 -1.96 -3.88
CA GLN A 33 14.77 -1.17 -5.09
C GLN A 33 14.15 -2.03 -6.21
N PRO A 34 13.33 -1.47 -7.11
CA PRO A 34 12.74 -2.21 -8.22
C PRO A 34 13.77 -2.94 -9.08
N ASP A 35 13.42 -4.13 -9.53
CA ASP A 35 14.30 -5.01 -10.31
C ASP A 35 13.56 -5.67 -11.49
N ARG A 36 14.14 -6.74 -12.06
CA ARG A 36 13.54 -7.49 -13.17
C ARG A 36 12.30 -8.30 -12.79
N VAL A 37 12.10 -8.61 -11.51
CA VAL A 37 10.95 -9.36 -10.98
C VAL A 37 9.71 -8.47 -10.92
N GLY A 38 9.89 -7.19 -10.58
CA GLY A 38 8.83 -6.21 -10.70
C GLY A 38 9.04 -4.95 -9.88
N ARG A 39 8.01 -4.11 -9.92
CA ARG A 39 7.94 -2.82 -9.25
C ARG A 39 6.57 -2.67 -8.59
N GLN A 40 6.56 -2.11 -7.38
CA GLN A 40 5.37 -1.66 -6.69
C GLN A 40 5.53 -0.18 -6.37
N GLU A 41 4.45 0.58 -6.59
CA GLU A 41 4.36 2.01 -6.29
C GLU A 41 3.10 2.24 -5.46
N LEU A 42 3.22 3.07 -4.43
CA LEU A 42 2.09 3.54 -3.62
C LEU A 42 2.29 5.03 -3.37
N GLU A 43 1.30 5.82 -3.75
CA GLU A 43 1.28 7.25 -3.51
C GLU A 43 -0.02 7.61 -2.80
N ILE A 44 0.09 8.32 -1.68
CA ILE A 44 -1.05 8.69 -0.84
C ILE A 44 -0.91 10.15 -0.45
N VAL A 45 -2.01 10.90 -0.63
CA VAL A 45 -2.17 12.27 -0.13
C VAL A 45 -3.37 12.29 0.82
N ILE A 46 -3.14 12.66 2.08
CA ILE A 46 -4.20 12.83 3.08
C ILE A 46 -3.99 14.16 3.80
N GLY A 47 -4.89 15.11 3.56
CA GLY A 47 -4.74 16.45 4.11
C GLY A 47 -3.49 17.13 3.54
N GLU A 48 -2.56 17.49 4.41
CA GLU A 48 -1.27 18.11 4.05
C GLU A 48 -0.11 17.09 4.00
N GLU A 49 -0.36 15.84 4.37
CA GLU A 49 0.64 14.77 4.34
C GLU A 49 0.67 14.09 2.97
N HIS A 50 1.88 13.81 2.47
CA HIS A 50 2.12 13.12 1.21
C HIS A 50 3.26 12.12 1.38
N ILE A 51 2.99 10.88 0.97
CA ILE A 51 3.99 9.83 0.84
C ILE A 51 4.00 9.28 -0.58
N SER A 52 5.17 8.85 -1.04
CA SER A 52 5.35 8.21 -2.34
C SER A 52 6.43 7.15 -2.20
N PHE A 53 6.03 5.89 -2.25
CA PHE A 53 6.93 4.75 -2.12
C PHE A 53 7.17 4.04 -3.44
N THR A 54 8.37 3.54 -3.63
CA THR A 54 8.77 2.68 -4.75
C THR A 54 9.62 1.52 -4.23
N THR A 55 9.17 0.29 -4.45
CA THR A 55 9.87 -0.92 -3.99
C THR A 55 9.77 -2.05 -5.02
N SER A 56 10.61 -3.08 -4.85
CA SER A 56 10.51 -4.32 -5.64
C SER A 56 9.24 -5.10 -5.27
N LYS A 57 8.89 -6.07 -6.11
CA LYS A 57 7.74 -6.94 -5.86
C LYS A 57 7.99 -7.83 -4.64
N THR A 58 7.19 -7.66 -3.60
CA THR A 58 7.23 -8.51 -2.40
C THR A 58 6.35 -9.75 -2.62
N GLY A 59 6.94 -10.94 -2.64
CA GLY A 59 6.24 -12.20 -2.92
C GLY A 59 5.64 -12.86 -1.69
N SER A 60 6.28 -12.69 -0.53
CA SER A 60 5.94 -13.39 0.71
C SER A 60 6.39 -12.62 1.96
N LEU A 61 5.90 -13.03 3.13
CA LEU A 61 6.40 -12.54 4.41
C LEU A 61 7.87 -12.93 4.68
N LEU A 62 8.40 -13.95 4.00
CA LEU A 62 9.82 -14.30 4.10
C LEU A 62 10.68 -13.17 3.51
N ASP A 63 10.29 -12.63 2.36
CA ASP A 63 10.98 -11.51 1.70
C ASP A 63 10.96 -10.25 2.59
N VAL A 64 9.82 -10.01 3.25
CA VAL A 64 9.66 -8.91 4.22
C VAL A 64 10.62 -9.07 5.40
N ASN A 65 10.65 -10.26 6.01
CA ASN A 65 11.48 -10.52 7.19
C ASN A 65 12.98 -10.51 6.89
N GLN A 66 13.39 -10.67 5.63
CA GLN A 66 14.79 -10.59 5.19
C GLN A 66 15.20 -9.18 4.73
N SER A 67 14.27 -8.23 4.70
CA SER A 67 14.55 -6.86 4.27
C SER A 67 15.33 -6.06 5.33
N ARG A 68 15.83 -4.88 4.94
CA ARG A 68 16.53 -3.96 5.86
C ARG A 68 15.60 -3.17 6.76
N ASP A 69 14.30 -3.19 6.45
CA ASP A 69 13.25 -2.59 7.26
C ASP A 69 12.02 -3.53 7.30
N PRO A 70 12.07 -4.60 8.11
CA PRO A 70 10.99 -5.58 8.17
C PRO A 70 9.69 -5.05 8.78
N GLU A 71 9.72 -3.96 9.55
CA GLU A 71 8.54 -3.40 10.20
C GLU A 71 7.75 -2.55 9.21
N GLY A 72 8.39 -1.55 8.59
CA GLY A 72 7.74 -0.69 7.60
C GLY A 72 7.28 -1.48 6.38
N LEU A 73 8.11 -2.39 5.87
CA LEU A 73 7.75 -3.21 4.71
C LEU A 73 6.61 -4.21 5.03
N ARG A 74 6.45 -4.63 6.29
CA ARG A 74 5.30 -5.44 6.73
C ARG A 74 4.02 -4.62 6.76
N GLY A 75 4.08 -3.38 7.27
CA GLY A 75 2.97 -2.43 7.21
C GLY A 75 2.50 -2.20 5.77
N PHE A 76 3.44 -1.92 4.87
CA PHE A 76 3.18 -1.80 3.43
C PHE A 76 2.55 -3.07 2.84
N TYR A 77 3.09 -4.25 3.15
CA TYR A 77 2.61 -5.53 2.63
C TYR A 77 1.14 -5.79 2.99
N TYR A 78 0.73 -5.55 4.23
CA TYR A 78 -0.65 -5.74 4.67
C TYR A 78 -1.59 -4.67 4.11
N LEU A 79 -1.19 -3.39 4.14
CA LEU A 79 -2.01 -2.33 3.56
C LEU A 79 -2.31 -2.59 2.09
N VAL A 80 -1.32 -3.00 1.29
CA VAL A 80 -1.53 -3.32 -0.12
C VAL A 80 -2.54 -4.47 -0.31
N GLN A 81 -2.59 -5.44 0.61
CA GLN A 81 -3.60 -6.50 0.57
C GLN A 81 -5.00 -5.97 0.89
N ASP A 82 -5.14 -5.17 1.95
CA ASP A 82 -6.43 -4.59 2.33
C ASP A 82 -7.00 -3.71 1.21
N LEU A 83 -6.15 -2.88 0.60
CA LEU A 83 -6.52 -2.05 -0.55
C LEU A 83 -6.95 -2.90 -1.76
N LYS A 84 -6.22 -3.98 -2.07
CA LYS A 84 -6.60 -4.90 -3.15
C LYS A 84 -7.93 -5.59 -2.87
N CYS A 85 -8.15 -6.05 -1.65
CA CYS A 85 -9.40 -6.65 -1.22
C CYS A 85 -10.57 -5.68 -1.42
N LEU A 86 -10.45 -4.45 -0.93
CA LEU A 86 -11.48 -3.41 -1.10
C LEU A 86 -11.78 -3.16 -2.59
N VAL A 87 -10.75 -2.94 -3.40
CA VAL A 87 -10.91 -2.67 -4.83
C VAL A 87 -11.53 -3.86 -5.56
N PHE A 88 -11.07 -5.09 -5.30
CA PHE A 88 -11.59 -6.30 -5.95
C PHE A 88 -13.06 -6.56 -5.59
N SER A 89 -13.47 -6.30 -4.35
CA SER A 89 -14.87 -6.35 -3.96
C SER A 89 -15.70 -5.29 -4.70
N LEU A 90 -15.21 -4.04 -4.80
CA LEU A 90 -15.94 -2.95 -5.47
C LEU A 90 -16.11 -3.17 -6.98
N ILE A 91 -15.12 -3.76 -7.65
CA ILE A 91 -15.18 -3.98 -9.12
C ILE A 91 -15.80 -5.32 -9.52
N GLY A 92 -15.88 -6.26 -8.57
CA GLY A 92 -16.37 -7.62 -8.77
C GLY A 92 -17.87 -7.77 -8.56
N LEU A 93 -18.46 -6.88 -7.76
CA LEU A 93 -19.91 -6.63 -7.72
C LEU A 93 -20.39 -5.99 -9.02
#